data_AF-A0A434EQV5-F1
#
_entry.id   AF-A0A434EQV5-F1
#
_cell.length_a   1.000
_cell.length_b   1.000
_cell.length_c   1.000
_cell.angle_alpha   90.00
_cell.angle_beta   90.00
_cell.angle_gamma   90.00
#
_symmetry.space_group_name_H-M   'P 1'
#
loop_
_entity.id
_entity.type
_entity.pdbx_description
1 polymer ?
#
loop_
_entity_poly.entity_id
_entity_poly.type
_entity_poly.pdbx_seq_one_letter_code
_entity_poly.pdbx_strand_id
1 'polypeptide(L)' 'MKTSLEITAEPLPQDLAFLSGSLTAFNDADVGASGRKPLAVFVRDEHGAVVAGISGYTAWGWLYVQ' A
#
# COMPACT_ATOMS: atom_id res chain seq x y z
N MET A 1 -11.16 -30.67 0.26
CA MET A 1 -9.97 -29.95 -0.27
C MET A 1 -8.86 -30.07 0.75
N LYS A 2 -7.61 -30.25 0.31
CA LYS A 2 -6.44 -30.21 1.20
C LYS A 2 -5.74 -28.87 0.99
N THR A 3 -5.58 -28.09 2.05
CA THR A 3 -4.83 -26.83 2.05
C THR A 3 -3.37 -27.10 2.37
N SER A 4 -2.47 -26.27 1.82
CA SER A 4 -1.04 -26.25 2.10
C SER A 4 -0.61 -24.83 2.45
N LEU A 5 0.48 -24.71 3.21
CA LEU A 5 1.13 -23.44 3.51
C LEU A 5 2.35 -23.27 2.61
N GLU A 6 2.60 -22.05 2.17
CA GLU A 6 3.74 -21.68 1.33
C GLU A 6 4.44 -20.45 1.94
N ILE A 7 5.77 -20.43 1.84
CA ILE A 7 6.61 -19.26 2.18
C ILE A 7 7.47 -18.99 0.95
N THR A 8 7.38 -17.78 0.40
CA THR A 8 8.12 -17.37 -0.81
C THR A 8 8.71 -15.97 -0.66
N ALA A 9 9.88 -15.76 -1.27
CA ALA A 9 10.47 -14.43 -1.46
C ALA A 9 10.15 -13.83 -2.84
N GLU A 10 9.49 -14.61 -3.71
CA GLU A 10 9.12 -14.25 -5.08
C GLU A 10 7.60 -14.42 -5.28
N PRO A 11 6.76 -13.67 -4.55
CA PRO A 11 5.32 -13.80 -4.68
C PRO A 11 4.86 -13.34 -6.08
N LEU A 12 3.86 -14.04 -6.64
CA LEU A 12 3.26 -13.59 -7.89
C LEU A 12 2.45 -12.30 -7.65
N PRO A 13 2.51 -11.32 -8.57
CA PRO A 13 1.77 -10.06 -8.42
C PRO A 13 0.25 -10.26 -8.21
N GLN A 14 -0.32 -11.29 -8.83
CA GLN A 14 -1.73 -11.64 -8.70
C GLN A 14 -2.12 -12.15 -7.31
N ASP A 15 -1.23 -12.88 -6.63
CA ASP A 15 -1.48 -13.42 -5.29
C ASP A 15 -1.41 -12.29 -4.25
N LEU A 16 -0.48 -11.35 -4.44
CA LEU A 16 -0.42 -10.12 -3.65
C LEU A 16 -1.66 -9.25 -3.85
N ALA A 17 -2.14 -9.12 -5.09
CA ALA A 17 -3.35 -8.37 -5.40
C ALA A 17 -4.59 -9.01 -4.75
N PHE A 18 -4.71 -10.34 -4.81
CA PHE A 18 -5.78 -11.10 -4.13
C PHE A 18 -5.74 -10.87 -2.62
N LEU A 19 -4.57 -11.02 -2.00
CA LEU A 19 -4.41 -10.84 -0.56
C LEU A 19 -4.76 -9.41 -0.12
N SER A 20 -4.19 -8.41 -0.79
CA SER A 20 -4.42 -6.99 -0.50
C SER A 20 -5.88 -6.59 -0.67
N GLY A 21 -6.52 -7.05 -1.76
CA GLY A 21 -7.93 -6.80 -2.03
C GLY A 21 -8.84 -7.44 -0.97
N SER A 22 -8.57 -8.69 -0.60
CA SER A 22 -9.34 -9.41 0.42
C SER A 22 -9.25 -8.77 1.80
N LEU A 23 -8.04 -8.36 2.21
CA LEU A 23 -7.83 -7.64 3.48
C LEU A 23 -8.51 -6.26 3.47
N THR A 24 -8.42 -5.53 2.35
CA THR A 24 -9.08 -4.24 2.19
C THR A 24 -10.60 -4.36 2.30
N ALA A 25 -11.19 -5.36 1.62
CA ALA A 25 -12.63 -5.59 1.65
C ALA A 25 -13.12 -5.98 3.05
N PHE A 26 -12.36 -6.82 3.77
CA PHE A 26 -12.66 -7.15 5.17
C PHE A 26 -12.65 -5.89 6.05
N ASN A 27 -11.58 -5.09 5.98
CA ASN A 27 -11.47 -3.86 6.77
C ASN A 27 -12.56 -2.84 6.41
N ASP A 28 -12.88 -2.68 5.13
CA ASP A 28 -13.96 -1.77 4.69
C ASP A 28 -15.31 -2.19 5.27
N ALA A 29 -15.60 -3.49 5.31
CA ALA A 29 -16.83 -4.01 5.90
C ALA A 29 -16.88 -3.86 7.43
N ASP A 30 -15.74 -3.94 8.13
CA ASP A 30 -15.66 -3.92 9.60
C ASP A 30 -15.56 -2.49 10.17
N VAL A 31 -14.67 -1.66 9.62
CA VAL A 31 -14.35 -0.31 10.14
C VAL A 31 -14.69 0.83 9.16
N GLY A 32 -15.19 0.50 7.97
CA GLY A 32 -15.58 1.46 6.95
C GLY A 32 -14.42 1.91 6.05
N ALA A 33 -14.74 2.85 5.15
CA ALA A 33 -13.82 3.35 4.13
C ALA A 33 -12.49 3.84 4.71
N SER A 34 -11.39 3.38 4.12
CA SER A 34 -10.03 3.72 4.56
C SER A 34 -9.69 5.21 4.57
N GLY A 35 -10.42 6.01 3.80
CA GLY A 35 -10.07 7.40 3.54
C GLY A 35 -8.67 7.53 2.92
N ARG A 36 -8.23 6.53 2.15
CA ARG A 36 -6.85 6.44 1.65
C ARG A 36 -6.47 7.69 0.85
N LYS A 37 -5.39 8.36 1.28
CA LYS A 37 -4.87 9.57 0.62
C LYS A 37 -3.38 9.41 0.35
N PRO A 38 -2.93 9.52 -0.92
CA PRO A 38 -1.52 9.61 -1.24
C PRO A 38 -0.88 10.82 -0.55
N LEU A 39 0.35 10.64 -0.07
CA LEU A 39 1.16 11.68 0.54
C LEU A 39 2.59 11.56 0.05
N ALA A 40 3.21 12.67 -0.34
CA ALA A 40 4.60 12.68 -0.77
C ALA A 40 5.27 14.00 -0.39
N VAL A 41 6.57 13.94 -0.11
CA VAL A 41 7.43 15.11 0.05
C VAL A 41 8.52 15.02 -1.03
N PHE A 42 8.68 16.09 -1.79
CA PHE A 42 9.66 16.18 -2.86
C PHE A 42 10.74 17.21 -2.53
N VAL A 43 11.98 16.87 -2.83
CA VAL A 43 13.08 17.83 -2.95
C VAL A 43 13.13 18.27 -4.40
N ARG A 44 13.13 19.58 -4.64
CA ARG A 44 13.20 20.17 -5.97
C ARG A 44 14.43 21.06 -6.11
N ASP A 45 15.05 21.04 -7.29
CA ASP A 45 16.10 21.99 -7.63
C ASP A 45 15.54 23.37 -8.01
N GLU A 46 16.43 24.31 -8.35
CA GLU A 46 16.07 25.68 -8.73
C GLU A 46 15.25 25.78 -10.04
N HIS A 47 15.30 24.74 -10.88
CA HIS A 47 14.51 24.63 -12.10
C HIS A 47 13.18 23.91 -11.88
N GLY A 48 12.90 23.47 -10.64
CA GLY A 48 11.68 22.78 -10.24
C GLY A 48 11.69 21.27 -10.47
N ALA A 49 12.80 20.69 -10.94
CA ALA A 49 12.93 19.26 -11.16
C ALA A 49 12.99 18.51 -9.82
N VAL A 50 12.29 17.36 -9.72
CA VAL A 50 12.37 16.50 -8.52
C VAL A 50 13.71 15.79 -8.51
N VAL A 51 14.50 15.98 -7.45
CA VAL A 51 15.83 15.37 -7.30
C VAL A 51 15.89 14.31 -6.20
N ALA A 52 14.93 14.33 -5.27
CA ALA A 52 14.75 13.30 -4.24
C ALA A 52 13.32 13.39 -3.68
N GLY A 53 12.94 12.43 -2.83
CA GLY A 53 11.68 12.50 -2.11
C GLY A 53 11.39 11.25 -1.28
N ILE A 54 10.23 11.27 -0.65
CA ILE A 54 9.64 10.17 0.09
C ILE A 54 8.16 10.11 -0.24
N SER A 55 7.61 8.91 -0.37
CA SER A 55 6.22 8.71 -0.76
C SER A 55 5.50 7.77 0.18
N GLY A 56 4.18 7.83 0.19
CA GLY A 56 3.38 7.07 1.13
C GLY A 56 1.90 7.35 0.97
N TYR A 57 1.13 6.93 1.98
CA TYR A 57 -0.28 7.25 2.07
C TYR A 57 -0.77 7.17 3.51
N THR A 58 -1.83 7.91 3.81
CA THR A 58 -2.61 7.70 5.03
C THR A 58 -3.78 6.76 4.74
N ALA A 59 -4.10 5.82 5.63
CA ALA A 59 -5.29 4.97 5.56
C ALA A 59 -5.68 4.48 6.96
N TRP A 60 -6.97 4.51 7.31
CA TRP A 60 -7.49 4.08 8.63
C TRP A 60 -6.77 4.69 9.85
N GLY A 61 -6.21 5.91 9.72
CA GLY A 61 -5.44 6.58 10.77
C GLY A 61 -3.95 6.20 10.83
N TRP A 62 -3.47 5.35 9.93
CA TRP A 62 -2.07 4.93 9.82
C TRP A 62 -1.36 5.70 8.72
N LEU A 63 -0.04 5.86 8.85
CA LEU A 63 0.85 6.36 7.80
C LEU A 63 1.74 5.21 7.32
N TYR A 64 1.68 4.91 6.03
CA TYR A 64 2.63 4.05 5.33
C TYR A 64 3.61 4.90 4.53
N VAL A 65 4.89 4.51 4.51
CA VAL A 65 5.97 5.24 3.84
C VAL A 65 6.88 4.27 3.07
N GLN A 66 7.31 4.65 1.86
CA GLN A 66 8.27 3.96 0.99
C GLN A 66 9.29 4.94 0.40
#